data_AF-A0A917EIR4-F1
#
_entry.id   AF-A0A917EIR4-F1
#
_cell.length_a   1.000
_cell.length_b   1.000
_cell.length_c   1.000
_cell.angle_alpha   90.00
_cell.angle_beta   90.00
_cell.angle_gamma   90.00
#
_symmetry.space_group_name_H-M   'P 1'
#
loop_
_entity.id
_entity.type
_entity.pdbx_description
1 polymer ?
#
loop_
_entity_poly.entity_id
_entity_poly.type
_entity_poly.pdbx_seq_one_letter_code
_entity_poly.pdbx_strand_id
1 'polypeptide(L)'
;MRMQFLKRKAVPMPKTFKMRTHILAVTLATAGTAPLADTVPEPRFPPDRTDLRFYFACNALAETRLPSFGEASTCGMIFERLKLSLVSQMSFEDFNQLPLRERNKLSLRGYRALHLWMDEHQKVVELLKDEVTADQIPTVE
;
A
#
# COMPACT_ATOMS: atom_id res chain seq x y z
N MET A 1 45.11 36.00 5.81
CA MET A 1 44.29 36.68 4.80
C MET A 1 45.10 36.90 3.52
N ARG A 2 44.86 36.14 2.46
CA ARG A 2 45.15 36.50 1.05
C ARG A 2 44.57 35.42 0.12
N MET A 3 43.35 35.65 -0.37
CA MET A 3 42.75 34.92 -1.48
C MET A 3 43.44 35.36 -2.78
N GLN A 4 43.96 34.41 -3.55
CA GLN A 4 44.43 34.67 -4.92
C GLN A 4 43.33 34.26 -5.90
N PHE A 5 42.81 35.25 -6.62
CA PHE A 5 41.91 35.08 -7.77
C PHE A 5 42.66 34.48 -8.95
N LEU A 6 42.26 33.29 -9.40
CA LEU A 6 42.75 32.70 -10.65
C LEU A 6 41.89 33.15 -11.84
N LYS A 7 42.52 33.94 -12.72
CA LYS A 7 42.02 34.36 -14.03
C LYS A 7 41.74 33.13 -14.91
N ARG A 8 40.51 32.99 -15.41
CA ARG A 8 40.16 31.99 -16.44
C ARG A 8 40.68 32.46 -17.81
N LYS A 9 41.53 31.66 -18.45
CA LYS A 9 41.86 31.80 -19.88
C LYS A 9 40.85 31.00 -20.71
N ALA A 10 40.33 31.62 -21.77
CA ALA A 10 39.44 31.00 -22.74
C ALA A 10 40.19 29.94 -23.58
N VAL A 11 39.54 28.81 -23.83
CA VAL A 11 40.05 27.73 -24.70
C VAL A 11 39.16 27.65 -25.95
N PRO A 12 39.75 27.62 -27.17
CA PRO A 12 38.99 27.63 -28.42
C PRO A 12 38.47 26.23 -28.77
N MET A 13 37.28 26.18 -29.40
CA MET A 13 36.68 24.94 -29.92
C MET A 13 37.44 24.42 -31.16
N PRO A 14 37.71 23.11 -31.25
CA PRO A 14 38.19 22.50 -32.48
C PRO A 14 37.03 22.22 -33.46
N LYS A 15 37.31 22.52 -34.73
CA LYS A 15 36.46 22.35 -35.90
C LYS A 15 36.39 20.89 -36.34
N THR A 16 35.19 20.45 -36.70
CA THR A 16 34.85 19.40 -37.69
C THR A 16 35.67 18.11 -37.67
N PHE A 17 35.17 17.09 -36.98
CA PHE A 17 35.62 15.71 -37.13
C PHE A 17 34.65 14.94 -38.04
N LYS A 18 35.16 14.37 -39.13
CA LYS A 18 34.42 13.52 -40.08
C LYS A 18 33.86 12.29 -39.36
N MET A 19 32.55 12.24 -39.20
CA MET A 19 31.85 11.10 -38.59
C MET A 19 31.70 9.99 -39.63
N ARG A 20 32.52 8.94 -39.53
CA ARG A 20 32.31 7.68 -40.25
C ARG A 20 31.10 6.97 -39.65
N THR A 21 30.16 6.66 -40.53
CA THR A 21 28.91 5.95 -40.29
C THR A 21 29.18 4.55 -39.75
N HIS A 22 28.86 4.31 -38.48
CA HIS A 22 28.50 2.99 -37.98
C HIS A 22 27.11 3.12 -37.38
N ILE A 23 26.09 2.79 -38.19
CA ILE A 23 24.73 2.59 -37.71
C ILE A 23 24.78 1.32 -36.87
N LEU A 24 25.02 1.47 -35.56
CA LEU A 24 24.60 0.45 -34.62
C LEU A 24 23.08 0.51 -34.60
N ALA A 25 22.45 -0.45 -35.29
CA ALA A 25 21.04 -0.73 -35.10
C ALA A 25 20.88 -1.21 -33.66
N VAL A 26 20.57 -0.28 -32.75
CA VAL A 26 20.06 -0.62 -31.43
C VAL A 26 18.66 -1.14 -31.69
N THR A 27 18.53 -2.46 -31.78
CA THR A 27 17.27 -3.14 -31.64
C THR A 27 16.79 -2.83 -30.23
N LEU A 28 15.96 -1.79 -30.11
CA LEU A 28 15.16 -1.53 -28.94
C LEU A 28 14.21 -2.73 -28.85
N ALA A 29 14.64 -3.79 -28.17
CA ALA A 29 13.73 -4.81 -27.70
C ALA A 29 12.78 -4.05 -26.78
N THR A 30 11.62 -3.68 -27.32
CA THR A 30 10.44 -3.36 -26.53
C THR A 30 10.19 -4.61 -25.70
N ALA A 31 10.80 -4.66 -24.51
CA ALA A 31 10.32 -5.48 -23.43
C ALA A 31 8.87 -5.04 -23.28
N GLY A 32 7.96 -5.85 -23.86
CA GLY A 32 6.54 -5.66 -23.68
C GLY A 32 6.35 -5.61 -22.18
N THR A 33 6.02 -4.42 -21.66
CA THR A 33 5.36 -4.31 -20.38
C THR A 33 4.04 -5.02 -20.58
N ALA A 34 4.04 -6.34 -20.43
CA ALA A 34 2.81 -7.06 -20.16
C ALA A 34 2.19 -6.29 -19.01
N PRO A 35 0.96 -5.76 -19.16
CA PRO A 35 0.30 -5.22 -18.00
C PRO A 35 0.24 -6.40 -17.05
N LEU A 36 0.93 -6.28 -15.91
CA LEU A 36 0.59 -7.07 -14.74
C LEU A 36 -0.80 -6.59 -14.34
N ALA A 37 -1.81 -6.98 -15.13
CA ALA A 37 -3.14 -7.21 -14.63
C ALA A 37 -3.00 -8.42 -13.71
N ASP A 38 -2.35 -8.16 -12.56
CA ASP A 38 -2.65 -8.83 -11.32
C ASP A 38 -4.14 -8.55 -11.17
N THR A 39 -4.97 -9.42 -11.75
CA THR A 39 -6.42 -9.29 -11.76
C THR A 39 -6.77 -9.30 -10.30
N VAL A 40 -6.97 -8.10 -9.74
CA VAL A 40 -7.20 -7.94 -8.32
C VAL A 40 -8.44 -8.77 -8.05
N PRO A 41 -8.33 -9.87 -7.28
CA PRO A 41 -9.47 -10.76 -7.15
C PRO A 41 -10.55 -9.94 -6.47
N GLU A 42 -11.71 -9.81 -7.12
CA GLU A 42 -12.87 -9.17 -6.52
C GLU A 42 -13.10 -9.76 -5.12
N PRO A 43 -13.53 -8.93 -4.16
CA PRO A 43 -13.94 -9.41 -2.85
C PRO A 43 -14.87 -10.60 -3.02
N ARG A 44 -14.50 -11.77 -2.48
CA ARG A 44 -15.29 -12.99 -2.67
C ARG A 44 -16.43 -13.09 -1.67
N PHE A 45 -16.33 -12.34 -0.58
CA PHE A 45 -17.23 -12.34 0.54
C PHE A 45 -17.46 -10.91 1.01
N PRO A 46 -18.64 -10.58 1.55
CA PRO A 46 -18.85 -9.31 2.21
C PRO A 46 -17.94 -9.18 3.44
N PRO A 47 -17.47 -7.96 3.78
CA PRO A 47 -16.70 -7.76 5.00
C PRO A 47 -17.55 -8.09 6.24
N ASP A 48 -16.89 -8.60 7.27
CA ASP A 48 -17.52 -8.69 8.60
C ASP A 48 -17.92 -7.27 9.07
N ARG A 49 -19.21 -7.08 9.37
CA ARG A 49 -19.76 -5.76 9.70
C ARG A 49 -19.22 -5.22 11.03
N THR A 50 -18.89 -6.10 11.96
CA THR A 50 -18.37 -5.72 13.28
C THR A 50 -16.92 -5.26 13.13
N ASP A 51 -16.09 -6.05 12.44
CA ASP A 51 -14.70 -5.68 12.18
C ASP A 51 -14.61 -4.44 11.27
N LEU A 52 -15.55 -4.24 10.34
CA LEU A 52 -15.62 -3.03 9.53
C LEU A 52 -15.92 -1.78 10.36
N ARG A 53 -16.83 -1.86 11.34
CA ARG A 53 -17.09 -0.76 12.28
C ARG A 53 -15.86 -0.43 13.11
N PHE A 54 -15.23 -1.44 13.71
CA PHE A 54 -14.04 -1.23 14.51
C PHE A 54 -12.83 -0.76 13.68
N TYR A 55 -12.75 -1.13 12.40
CA TYR A 55 -11.77 -0.60 11.48
C TYR A 55 -11.86 0.93 11.39
N PHE A 56 -13.07 1.49 11.25
CA PHE A 56 -13.25 2.94 11.22
C PHE A 56 -12.98 3.59 12.58
N ALA A 57 -13.34 2.94 13.69
CA ALA A 57 -13.01 3.42 15.04
C ALA A 57 -11.48 3.52 15.24
N CYS A 58 -10.75 2.50 14.79
CA CYS A 58 -9.29 2.46 14.81
C CYS A 58 -8.64 3.56 13.96
N ASN A 59 -9.20 3.85 12.78
CA ASN A 59 -8.72 4.97 11.97
C ASN A 59 -8.99 6.31 12.64
N ALA A 60 -10.20 6.52 13.17
CA ALA A 60 -10.54 7.74 13.92
C ALA A 60 -9.65 7.93 15.16
N LEU A 61 -9.30 6.84 15.86
CA LEU A 61 -8.36 6.90 16.97
C LEU A 61 -6.98 7.39 16.50
N ALA A 62 -6.45 6.82 15.41
CA ALA A 62 -5.15 7.19 14.88
C ALA A 62 -5.10 8.64 14.34
N GLU A 63 -6.24 9.18 13.89
CA GLU A 63 -6.39 10.58 13.46
C GLU A 63 -6.46 11.55 14.65
N THR A 64 -6.97 11.10 15.80
CA THR A 64 -7.15 11.96 16.99
C THR A 64 -5.93 11.97 17.90
N ARG A 65 -5.24 10.83 18.06
CA ARG A 65 -4.02 10.72 18.88
C ARG A 65 -3.17 9.51 18.52
N LEU A 66 -1.97 9.46 19.10
CA LEU A 66 -1.17 8.25 19.05
C LEU A 66 -1.86 7.13 19.87
N PRO A 67 -2.12 5.94 19.29
CA PRO A 67 -2.64 4.80 20.04
C PRO A 67 -1.63 4.31 21.08
N SER A 68 -2.13 3.84 22.22
CA SER A 68 -1.34 3.04 23.16
C SER A 68 -0.96 1.69 22.55
N PHE A 69 -0.02 0.98 23.17
CA PHE A 69 0.40 -0.35 22.69
C PHE A 69 -0.78 -1.34 22.60
N GLY A 70 -1.65 -1.37 23.62
CA GLY A 70 -2.82 -2.24 23.62
C GLY A 70 -3.78 -1.92 22.47
N GLU A 71 -4.08 -0.64 22.27
CA GLU A 71 -4.94 -0.18 21.18
C GLU A 71 -4.35 -0.49 19.80
N ALA A 72 -3.04 -0.24 19.63
CA ALA A 72 -2.35 -0.55 18.37
C ALA A 72 -2.40 -2.06 18.06
N SER A 73 -2.20 -2.90 19.07
CA SER A 73 -2.30 -4.37 18.93
C SER A 73 -3.71 -4.80 18.54
N THR A 74 -4.73 -4.30 19.24
CA THR A 74 -6.14 -4.59 18.95
C THR A 74 -6.54 -4.13 17.55
N CYS A 75 -6.17 -2.91 17.15
CA CYS A 75 -6.43 -2.41 15.81
C CYS A 75 -5.71 -3.22 14.73
N GLY A 76 -4.48 -3.66 14.98
CA GLY A 76 -3.76 -4.57 14.10
C GLY A 76 -4.51 -5.89 13.87
N MET A 77 -5.06 -6.47 14.93
CA MET A 77 -5.88 -7.69 14.85
C MET A 77 -7.18 -7.47 14.08
N ILE A 78 -7.91 -6.37 14.35
CA ILE A 78 -9.14 -6.01 13.63
C ILE A 78 -8.87 -5.85 12.14
N PHE A 79 -7.80 -5.14 11.78
CA PHE A 79 -7.43 -4.93 10.39
C PHE A 79 -7.14 -6.27 9.69
N GLU A 80 -6.43 -7.18 10.36
CA GLU A 80 -6.13 -8.49 9.77
C GLU A 80 -7.36 -9.37 9.62
N ARG A 81 -8.25 -9.41 10.62
CA ARG A 81 -9.52 -10.13 10.55
C ARG A 81 -10.42 -9.62 9.43
N LEU A 82 -10.57 -8.30 9.31
CA LEU A 82 -11.36 -7.68 8.25
C LEU A 82 -10.81 -8.04 6.87
N LYS A 83 -9.49 -7.90 6.65
CA LYS A 83 -8.84 -8.28 5.39
C LYS A 83 -9.06 -9.76 5.07
N LEU A 84 -8.94 -10.64 6.07
CA LEU A 84 -9.14 -12.08 5.90
C LEU A 84 -10.58 -12.40 5.47
N SER A 85 -11.56 -11.74 6.09
CA SER A 85 -12.99 -11.96 5.81
C SER A 85 -13.37 -11.80 4.34
N LEU A 86 -12.64 -10.96 3.59
CA LEU A 86 -12.90 -10.68 2.17
C LEU A 86 -12.33 -11.75 1.21
N VAL A 87 -11.35 -12.55 1.66
CA VAL A 87 -10.56 -13.43 0.78
C VAL A 87 -10.56 -14.89 1.21
N SER A 88 -11.04 -15.20 2.42
CA SER A 88 -11.07 -16.54 2.99
C SER A 88 -12.18 -16.68 4.03
N GLN A 89 -12.70 -17.89 4.19
CA GLN A 89 -13.58 -18.27 5.31
C GLN A 89 -12.79 -18.86 6.50
N MET A 90 -11.46 -18.87 6.40
CA MET A 90 -10.54 -19.34 7.44
C MET A 90 -10.71 -18.51 8.72
N SER A 91 -10.64 -19.18 9.87
CA SER A 91 -10.63 -18.49 11.16
C SER A 91 -9.33 -17.69 11.35
N PHE A 92 -9.36 -16.65 12.18
CA PHE A 92 -8.14 -15.90 12.50
C PHE A 92 -7.10 -16.77 13.22
N GLU A 93 -7.55 -17.76 13.99
CA GLU A 93 -6.67 -18.72 14.66
C GLU A 93 -5.91 -19.58 13.64
N ASP A 94 -6.63 -20.19 12.68
CA ASP A 94 -6.01 -20.97 11.60
C ASP A 94 -5.05 -20.13 10.76
N PHE A 95 -5.41 -18.87 10.49
CA PHE A 95 -4.55 -17.93 9.79
C PHE A 95 -3.22 -17.73 10.53
N ASN A 96 -3.24 -17.63 11.86
CA ASN A 96 -2.02 -17.44 12.65
C ASN A 96 -1.12 -18.68 12.68
N GLN A 97 -1.67 -19.87 12.42
CA GLN A 97 -0.92 -21.11 12.29
C GLN A 97 -0.23 -21.27 10.92
N LEU A 98 -0.58 -20.45 9.93
CA LEU A 98 0.06 -20.50 8.62
C LEU A 98 1.53 -20.03 8.69
N PRO A 99 2.40 -20.57 7.81
CA PRO A 99 3.73 -20.02 7.61
C PRO A 99 3.68 -18.53 7.28
N LEU A 100 4.67 -17.75 7.77
CA LEU A 100 4.73 -16.29 7.59
C LEU A 100 4.53 -15.85 6.13
N ARG A 101 5.10 -16.61 5.18
CA ARG A 101 4.97 -16.33 3.75
C ARG A 101 3.51 -16.39 3.27
N GLU A 102 2.76 -17.41 3.69
CA GLU A 102 1.35 -17.57 3.30
C GLU A 102 0.47 -16.54 3.99
N ARG A 103 0.74 -16.23 5.27
CA ARG A 103 0.09 -15.12 5.98
C ARG A 103 0.24 -13.81 5.24
N ASN A 104 1.47 -13.44 4.87
CA ASN A 104 1.74 -12.19 4.16
C ASN A 104 1.04 -12.14 2.81
N LYS A 105 1.01 -13.26 2.07
CA LYS A 105 0.31 -13.36 0.79
C LYS A 105 -1.20 -13.14 0.94
N LEU A 106 -1.82 -13.77 1.93
CA LEU A 106 -3.25 -13.59 2.22
C LEU A 106 -3.55 -12.18 2.72
N SER A 107 -2.72 -11.63 3.60
CA SER A 107 -2.85 -10.27 4.12
C SER A 107 -2.80 -9.22 3.01
N LEU A 108 -1.84 -9.33 2.09
CA LEU A 108 -1.73 -8.44 0.92
C LEU A 108 -2.94 -8.56 0.00
N ARG A 109 -3.42 -9.78 -0.23
CA ARG A 109 -4.62 -10.01 -1.03
C ARG A 109 -5.86 -9.39 -0.37
N GLY A 110 -6.03 -9.60 0.93
CA GLY A 110 -7.13 -9.03 1.70
C GLY A 110 -7.08 -7.50 1.76
N TYR A 111 -5.87 -6.92 1.86
CA TYR A 111 -5.68 -5.47 1.78
C TYR A 111 -6.18 -4.89 0.46
N ARG A 112 -5.79 -5.51 -0.67
CA ARG A 112 -6.26 -5.07 -2.00
C ARG A 112 -7.78 -5.25 -2.16
N ALA A 113 -8.32 -6.36 -1.69
CA ALA A 113 -9.76 -6.61 -1.71
C ALA A 113 -10.53 -5.58 -0.88
N LEU A 114 -9.99 -5.18 0.29
CA LEU A 114 -10.62 -4.16 1.14
C LEU A 114 -10.67 -2.81 0.43
N HIS A 115 -9.58 -2.39 -0.21
CA HIS A 115 -9.55 -1.15 -0.99
C HIS A 115 -10.57 -1.16 -2.12
N LEU A 116 -10.61 -2.22 -2.93
CA LEU A 116 -11.61 -2.35 -3.99
C LEU A 116 -13.04 -2.29 -3.43
N TRP A 117 -13.29 -3.03 -2.36
CA TRP A 117 -14.62 -3.06 -1.75
C TRP A 117 -15.03 -1.66 -1.28
N MET A 118 -14.11 -0.89 -0.66
CA MET A 118 -14.37 0.48 -0.23
C MET A 118 -14.63 1.43 -1.41
N ASP A 119 -13.90 1.29 -2.50
CA ASP A 119 -14.09 2.09 -3.73
C ASP A 119 -15.45 1.81 -4.39
N GLU A 120 -15.89 0.55 -4.40
CA GLU A 120 -17.21 0.17 -4.92
C GLU A 120 -18.37 0.60 -4.01
N HIS A 121 -18.11 0.72 -2.70
CA HIS A 121 -19.12 0.97 -1.67
C HIS A 121 -18.93 2.31 -0.96
N GLN A 122 -18.48 3.34 -1.67
CA GLN A 122 -18.15 4.66 -1.10
C GLN A 122 -19.26 5.23 -0.19
N LYS A 123 -20.52 5.15 -0.59
CA LYS A 123 -21.65 5.63 0.23
C LYS A 123 -21.75 4.92 1.59
N VAL A 124 -21.49 3.62 1.63
CA VAL A 124 -21.49 2.84 2.89
C VAL A 124 -20.31 3.25 3.75
N VAL A 125 -19.15 3.45 3.13
CA VAL A 125 -17.92 3.91 3.80
C VAL A 125 -18.13 5.28 4.45
N GLU A 126 -18.73 6.24 3.74
CA GLU A 126 -19.03 7.58 4.25
C GLU A 126 -19.97 7.52 5.47
N LEU A 127 -21.09 6.80 5.35
CA LEU A 127 -22.05 6.65 6.45
C LEU A 127 -21.39 6.03 7.70
N LEU A 128 -20.54 5.00 7.52
CA LEU A 128 -19.87 4.36 8.64
C LEU A 128 -18.81 5.25 9.29
N LYS A 129 -18.14 6.11 8.53
CA LYS A 129 -17.20 7.09 9.10
C LYS A 129 -17.91 8.11 9.97
N ASP A 130 -19.12 8.52 9.60
CA ASP A 130 -19.92 9.48 10.37
C ASP A 130 -20.55 8.86 11.63
N GLU A 131 -20.84 7.55 11.62
CA GLU A 131 -21.43 6.82 12.74
C GLU A 131 -20.44 6.47 13.87
N VAL A 132 -19.14 6.40 13.56
CA VAL A 132 -18.15 5.75 14.43
C VAL A 132 -17.21 6.78 15.06
N THR A 133 -17.02 6.67 16.38
CA THR A 133 -16.07 7.50 17.14
C THR A 133 -14.90 6.67 17.68
N ALA A 134 -13.79 7.32 18.01
CA ALA A 134 -12.56 6.68 18.51
C ALA A 134 -12.78 5.87 19.80
N ASP A 135 -13.80 6.21 20.60
CA ASP A 135 -14.10 5.56 21.89
C ASP A 135 -14.77 4.18 21.77
N GLN A 136 -15.07 3.73 20.54
CA GLN A 136 -15.79 2.48 20.27
C GLN A 136 -14.87 1.28 20.06
N ILE A 137 -13.55 1.40 20.28
CA ILE A 137 -12.61 0.29 20.12
C ILE A 137 -12.76 -0.66 21.32
N PRO A 138 -12.92 -1.99 21.09
CA PRO A 138 -12.99 -2.94 22.19
C PRO A 138 -11.70 -2.92 23.00
N THR A 139 -11.82 -2.73 24.31
CA THR A 139 -10.72 -2.92 25.24
C THR A 139 -10.47 -4.41 25.42
N VAL A 140 -9.28 -4.86 25.08
CA VAL A 140 -8.83 -6.20 25.44
C VAL A 140 -8.24 -6.08 26.85
N GLU A 141 -8.98 -6.60 27.85
CA GLU A 141 -8.49 -6.75 29.23
C GLU A 141 -7.36 -7.78 29.33
#